data_AF-A0A7S3TNM4-F1
#
_entry.id   AF-A0A7S3TNM4-F1
#
_cell.length_a   1.000
_cell.length_b   1.000
_cell.length_c   1.000
_cell.angle_alpha   90.00
_cell.angle_beta   90.00
_cell.angle_gamma   90.00
#
_symmetry.space_group_name_H-M   'P 1'
#
loop_
_entity.id
_entity.type
_entity.pdbx_description
1 polymer ?
#
loop_
_entity_poly.entity_id
_entity_poly.type
_entity_poly.pdbx_seq_one_letter_code
_entity_poly.pdbx_strand_id
1 'polypeptide(L)'
;RAVLILAIAPAASRPADSKACTSTLHGDFNYEACGAFCKAAKAKNHCRFCKCKACGFCSVGAAGHGVAGAATQPRDSAGTHAAPAGEPRLGKPAAQPTTVRQSPGAAAGGARPVQIPSVLVLLLGLCLIGFLVWRRAREEQSEEAAHTLLGDVDQPYQSNGRRDIDEAILAAERLEEATRMGSERAEGGVYSRGGRALP
;
A
#
# COMPACT_ATOMS: atom_id res chain seq x y z
N ARG A 1 28.15 12.88 36.31
CA ARG A 1 27.91 13.40 34.94
C ARG A 1 26.85 12.52 34.29
N ALA A 2 25.59 12.95 34.30
CA ALA A 2 24.48 12.18 33.74
C ALA A 2 24.39 12.44 32.23
N VAL A 3 24.47 11.38 31.43
CA VAL A 3 24.34 11.45 29.97
C VAL A 3 22.86 11.31 29.63
N LEU A 4 22.25 12.43 29.25
CA LEU A 4 20.87 12.48 28.77
C LEU A 4 20.86 11.98 27.31
N ILE A 5 20.49 10.73 27.09
CA ILE A 5 20.31 10.19 25.74
C ILE A 5 18.93 10.62 25.25
N LEU A 6 18.88 11.64 24.39
CA LEU A 6 17.69 11.95 23.60
C LEU A 6 17.50 10.84 22.56
N ALA A 7 16.53 9.96 22.80
CA ALA A 7 16.09 8.99 21.81
C ALA A 7 15.37 9.72 20.67
N ILE A 8 16.05 9.84 19.53
CA ILE A 8 15.46 10.29 18.27
C ILE A 8 14.52 9.15 17.84
N ALA A 9 13.20 9.39 17.90
CA ALA A 9 12.22 8.43 17.40
C ALA A 9 12.43 8.25 15.88
N PRO A 10 12.53 7.01 15.39
CA PRO A 10 12.67 6.77 13.96
C PRO A 10 11.41 7.29 13.26
N ALA A 11 11.60 8.21 12.33
CA ALA A 11 10.55 8.59 11.40
C ALA A 11 10.13 7.32 10.67
N ALA A 12 8.89 6.87 10.90
CA ALA A 12 8.33 5.70 10.24
C ALA A 12 8.50 5.87 8.72
N SER A 13 9.49 5.18 8.17
CA SER A 13 9.78 5.15 6.74
C SER A 13 8.54 4.58 6.06
N ARG A 14 7.98 5.35 5.13
CA ARG A 14 6.86 4.87 4.33
C ARG A 14 7.34 3.64 3.55
N PRO A 15 6.53 2.56 3.46
CA PRO A 15 6.84 1.46 2.56
C PRO A 15 6.97 2.02 1.14
N ALA A 16 8.11 1.77 0.49
CA ALA A 16 8.45 2.33 -0.81
C ALA A 16 7.44 1.96 -1.92
N ASP A 17 6.65 0.91 -1.69
CA ASP A 17 5.73 0.34 -2.68
C ASP A 17 4.25 0.67 -2.43
N SER A 18 3.96 1.76 -1.70
CA SER A 18 2.57 2.20 -1.52
C SER A 18 1.98 2.75 -2.83
N LYS A 19 0.85 2.20 -3.27
CA LYS A 19 0.14 2.69 -4.46
C LYS A 19 -0.34 4.12 -4.25
N ALA A 20 -0.16 4.96 -5.27
CA ALA A 20 -0.72 6.31 -5.27
C ALA A 20 -2.25 6.22 -5.18
N CYS A 21 -2.84 7.05 -4.33
CA CYS A 21 -4.29 7.09 -4.13
C CYS A 21 -4.78 8.52 -4.12
N THR A 22 -5.85 8.80 -4.86
CA THR A 22 -6.50 10.10 -4.90
C THR A 22 -7.86 10.03 -4.21
N SER A 23 -8.09 10.96 -3.29
CA SER A 23 -9.32 11.08 -2.52
C SER A 23 -9.72 12.55 -2.45
N THR A 24 -11.00 12.84 -2.63
CA THR A 24 -11.53 14.20 -2.50
C THR A 24 -11.88 14.55 -1.05
N LEU A 25 -11.63 13.64 -0.11
CA LEU A 25 -11.95 13.84 1.31
C LEU A 25 -10.81 14.55 2.03
N HIS A 26 -11.16 15.60 2.77
CA HIS A 26 -10.20 16.42 3.50
C HIS A 26 -9.47 15.61 4.59
N GLY A 27 -8.14 15.70 4.63
CA GLY A 27 -7.31 14.98 5.62
C GLY A 27 -7.13 13.49 5.33
N ASP A 28 -7.29 13.07 4.07
CA ASP A 28 -6.89 11.74 3.61
C ASP A 28 -5.43 11.73 3.12
N PHE A 29 -4.88 10.54 2.90
CA PHE A 29 -3.53 10.39 2.34
C PHE A 29 -3.56 10.38 0.81
N ASN A 30 -2.45 10.78 0.19
CA ASN A 30 -2.25 10.67 -1.26
C ASN A 30 -1.73 9.28 -1.69
N TYR A 31 -1.75 8.31 -0.78
CA TYR A 31 -1.24 6.96 -0.95
C TYR A 31 -2.05 5.99 -0.12
N GLU A 32 -2.11 4.74 -0.55
CA GLU A 32 -2.80 3.69 0.19
C GLU A 32 -2.01 3.32 1.44
N ALA A 33 -2.67 3.35 2.60
CA ALA A 33 -2.11 2.93 3.87
C ALA A 33 -3.14 2.13 4.68
N CYS A 34 -2.67 1.50 5.75
CA CYS A 34 -3.54 0.91 6.77
C CYS A 34 -3.18 1.48 8.13
N GLY A 35 -3.92 2.48 8.58
CA GLY A 35 -3.75 3.05 9.92
C GLY A 35 -4.30 2.15 11.03
N ALA A 36 -3.77 2.27 12.25
CA ALA A 36 -4.22 1.50 13.42
C ALA A 36 -5.69 1.78 13.82
N PHE A 37 -6.29 2.87 13.33
CA PHE A 37 -7.70 3.22 13.55
C PHE A 37 -8.66 2.48 12.60
N CYS A 38 -8.14 1.87 11.52
CA CYS A 38 -8.96 1.16 10.55
C CYS A 38 -9.44 -0.18 11.16
N LYS A 39 -10.75 -0.32 11.39
CA LYS A 39 -11.37 -1.52 11.98
C LYS A 39 -12.24 -2.25 10.95
N ALA A 40 -12.13 -3.58 10.86
CA ALA A 40 -12.92 -4.40 9.93
C ALA A 40 -14.44 -4.19 10.07
N ALA A 41 -14.93 -4.01 11.31
CA ALA A 41 -16.35 -3.81 11.60
C ALA A 41 -17.00 -2.58 10.90
N LYS A 42 -16.21 -1.60 10.46
CA LYS A 42 -16.71 -0.39 9.79
C LYS A 42 -16.23 -0.26 8.33
N ALA A 43 -15.73 -1.36 7.74
CA ALA A 43 -15.08 -1.38 6.42
C ALA A 43 -15.81 -0.54 5.36
N LYS A 44 -17.14 -0.65 5.29
CA LYS A 44 -17.98 0.10 4.35
C LYS A 44 -17.72 1.61 4.30
N ASN A 45 -17.49 2.24 5.46
CA ASN A 45 -17.32 3.70 5.52
C ASN A 45 -15.87 4.11 5.31
N HIS A 46 -14.91 3.39 5.90
CA HIS A 46 -13.51 3.82 5.89
C HIS A 46 -12.63 3.24 4.79
N CYS A 47 -13.03 2.16 4.10
CA CYS A 47 -12.32 1.69 2.90
C CYS A 47 -12.38 2.67 1.73
N ARG A 48 -13.20 3.73 1.83
CA ARG A 48 -13.26 4.82 0.86
C ARG A 48 -12.09 5.80 1.03
N PHE A 49 -11.43 5.82 2.18
CA PHE A 49 -10.28 6.67 2.43
C PHE A 49 -8.98 5.94 2.09
N CYS A 50 -8.05 6.63 1.44
CA CYS A 50 -6.72 6.14 1.10
C CYS A 50 -5.97 5.61 2.32
N LYS A 51 -6.12 6.25 3.49
CA LYS A 51 -5.52 5.82 4.77
C LYS A 51 -5.96 4.45 5.31
N CYS A 52 -7.01 3.84 4.73
CA CYS A 52 -7.45 2.49 5.08
C CYS A 52 -7.52 1.53 3.87
N LYS A 53 -7.27 1.99 2.65
CA LYS A 53 -7.37 1.15 1.45
C LYS A 53 -6.41 -0.04 1.44
N ALA A 54 -5.22 0.11 2.02
CA ALA A 54 -4.24 -0.97 2.08
C ALA A 54 -4.55 -2.00 3.18
N CYS A 55 -5.60 -1.82 3.99
CA CYS A 55 -5.97 -2.81 4.99
C CYS A 55 -6.50 -4.09 4.32
N GLY A 56 -6.08 -5.26 4.81
CA GLY A 56 -6.46 -6.56 4.22
C GLY A 56 -7.97 -6.85 4.19
N PHE A 57 -8.77 -6.17 5.01
CA PHE A 57 -10.24 -6.28 4.95
C PHE A 57 -10.89 -5.36 3.90
N CYS A 58 -10.16 -4.40 3.32
CA CYS A 58 -10.64 -3.51 2.27
C CYS A 58 -10.40 -4.06 0.86
N SER A 59 -9.34 -4.86 0.66
CA SER A 59 -9.01 -5.47 -0.64
C SER A 59 -10.04 -6.50 -1.10
N VAL A 60 -10.64 -7.24 -0.16
CA VAL A 60 -11.61 -8.31 -0.47
C VAL A 60 -12.97 -7.76 -0.92
N GLY A 61 -13.32 -6.52 -0.55
CA GLY A 61 -14.63 -5.92 -0.87
C GLY A 61 -14.69 -5.15 -2.19
N ALA A 62 -13.53 -4.76 -2.76
CA ALA A 62 -13.47 -3.90 -3.94
C ALA A 62 -13.81 -4.62 -5.25
N ALA A 63 -13.59 -5.93 -5.33
CA ALA A 63 -13.92 -6.72 -6.52
C ALA A 63 -15.43 -6.88 -6.77
N GLY A 64 -16.29 -6.54 -5.80
CA GLY A 64 -17.74 -6.79 -5.87
C GLY A 64 -18.63 -5.57 -6.07
N HIS A 65 -18.10 -4.34 -6.06
CA HIS A 65 -18.92 -3.11 -6.08
C HIS A 65 -18.52 -2.09 -7.16
N GLY A 66 -17.69 -2.50 -8.12
CA GLY A 66 -17.15 -1.66 -9.18
C GLY A 66 -17.88 -1.72 -10.53
N VAL A 67 -19.20 -1.93 -10.55
CA VAL A 67 -20.03 -1.74 -11.77
C VAL A 67 -21.42 -1.25 -11.39
N ALA A 68 -21.53 0.01 -11.00
CA ALA A 68 -22.77 0.76 -11.10
C ALA A 68 -22.45 2.24 -11.31
N GLY A 69 -22.51 2.69 -12.57
CA GLY A 69 -22.82 4.09 -12.86
C GLY A 69 -21.71 4.95 -13.48
N ALA A 70 -21.06 4.49 -14.55
CA ALA A 70 -20.65 5.38 -15.64
C ALA A 70 -21.39 4.94 -16.92
N ALA A 71 -22.73 4.99 -16.86
CA ALA A 71 -23.55 4.95 -18.05
C ALA A 71 -23.43 6.32 -18.71
N THR A 72 -22.59 6.39 -19.73
CA THR A 72 -22.65 7.39 -20.79
C THR A 72 -24.06 7.34 -21.37
N GLN A 73 -24.93 8.29 -21.01
CA GLN A 73 -26.14 8.53 -21.78
C GLN A 73 -25.73 9.18 -23.12
N PRO A 74 -26.06 8.58 -24.27
CA PRO A 74 -26.10 9.33 -25.50
C PRO A 74 -27.26 10.34 -25.37
N ARG A 75 -26.91 11.61 -25.56
CA ARG A 75 -27.88 12.65 -25.89
C ARG A 75 -28.58 12.22 -27.17
N ASP A 76 -29.92 12.21 -27.13
CA ASP A 76 -30.81 12.70 -28.18
C ASP A 76 -32.18 12.03 -28.01
N SER A 77 -33.12 12.77 -27.41
CA SER A 77 -34.50 12.88 -27.90
C SER A 77 -35.30 13.80 -26.98
N ALA A 78 -35.87 14.82 -27.62
CA ALA A 78 -36.83 15.76 -27.09
C ALA A 78 -38.05 15.03 -26.50
N GLY A 79 -38.52 15.51 -25.34
CA GLY A 79 -39.69 14.97 -24.66
C GLY A 79 -40.06 15.87 -23.49
N THR A 80 -40.79 16.94 -23.81
CA THR A 80 -41.55 17.79 -22.90
C THR A 80 -42.30 16.96 -21.86
N HIS A 81 -42.26 17.32 -20.57
CA HIS A 81 -43.43 17.49 -19.69
C HIS A 81 -43.03 17.63 -18.20
N ALA A 82 -43.54 18.73 -17.61
CA ALA A 82 -43.99 18.94 -16.24
C ALA A 82 -42.98 19.00 -15.07
N ALA A 83 -42.88 20.23 -14.55
CA ALA A 83 -42.36 20.60 -13.24
C ALA A 83 -43.03 19.84 -12.07
N PRO A 84 -42.35 19.79 -10.92
CA PRO A 84 -42.88 20.60 -9.82
C PRO A 84 -41.86 21.59 -9.24
N ALA A 85 -42.37 22.78 -8.96
CA ALA A 85 -41.71 23.82 -8.20
C ALA A 85 -41.43 23.35 -6.76
N GLY A 86 -40.17 23.43 -6.35
CA GLY A 86 -39.73 23.29 -4.97
C GLY A 86 -38.67 24.36 -4.69
N GLU A 87 -39.05 25.32 -3.85
CA GLU A 87 -38.35 26.56 -3.54
C GLU A 87 -36.89 26.42 -3.07
N PRO A 88 -36.02 27.40 -3.41
CA PRO A 88 -34.73 27.57 -2.77
C PRO A 88 -34.91 28.23 -1.39
N ARG A 89 -34.75 27.46 -0.31
CA ARG A 89 -34.62 28.04 1.04
C ARG A 89 -33.25 28.67 1.20
N LEU A 90 -33.21 29.97 0.90
CA LEU A 90 -32.23 30.94 1.37
C LEU A 90 -32.32 31.02 2.91
N GLY A 91 -31.53 30.20 3.60
CA GLY A 91 -31.41 30.18 5.06
C GLY A 91 -30.04 30.64 5.50
N LYS A 92 -29.86 31.96 5.64
CA LYS A 92 -28.85 32.56 6.51
C LYS A 92 -29.39 32.50 7.95
N PRO A 93 -28.59 32.07 8.92
CA PRO A 93 -28.40 32.95 10.06
C PRO A 93 -26.94 33.07 10.52
N ALA A 94 -26.56 34.33 10.71
CA ALA A 94 -25.87 34.85 11.88
C ALA A 94 -24.70 34.03 12.46
N ALA A 95 -23.52 34.64 12.31
CA ALA A 95 -22.42 34.53 13.26
C ALA A 95 -22.94 34.53 14.71
N GLN A 96 -22.64 33.47 15.45
CA GLN A 96 -22.60 33.54 16.90
C GLN A 96 -21.14 33.73 17.30
N PRO A 97 -20.79 34.80 18.03
CA PRO A 97 -19.53 34.83 18.76
C PRO A 97 -19.63 33.78 19.86
N THR A 98 -18.87 32.69 19.74
CA THR A 98 -18.61 31.79 20.86
C THR A 98 -17.90 32.58 21.95
N THR A 99 -18.68 33.09 22.88
CA THR A 99 -18.22 33.56 24.18
C THR A 99 -17.52 32.39 24.85
N VAL A 100 -16.21 32.49 24.97
CA VAL A 100 -15.41 31.65 25.87
C VAL A 100 -15.94 31.93 27.27
N ARG A 101 -16.86 31.08 27.73
CA ARG A 101 -17.27 31.00 29.12
C ARG A 101 -16.06 30.47 29.89
N GLN A 102 -15.19 31.39 30.32
CA GLN A 102 -14.21 31.13 31.35
C GLN A 102 -14.98 30.62 32.57
N SER A 103 -14.79 29.34 32.88
CA SER A 103 -15.32 28.76 34.10
C SER A 103 -14.65 29.48 35.28
N PRO A 104 -15.42 30.02 36.23
CA PRO A 104 -14.85 30.69 37.39
C PRO A 104 -14.08 29.67 38.25
N GLY A 105 -12.84 30.06 38.56
CA GLY A 105 -12.01 29.60 39.67
C GLY A 105 -12.37 28.26 40.28
N ALA A 106 -11.69 27.20 39.81
CA ALA A 106 -11.46 26.03 40.63
C ALA A 106 -10.66 26.48 41.85
N ALA A 107 -11.37 26.60 42.97
CA ALA A 107 -10.80 26.80 44.29
C ALA A 107 -9.66 25.80 44.51
N ALA A 108 -8.57 26.31 45.07
CA ALA A 108 -7.42 25.55 45.54
C ALA A 108 -7.84 24.57 46.64
N GLY A 109 -8.49 23.48 46.25
CA GLY A 109 -8.72 22.32 47.08
C GLY A 109 -7.41 21.56 47.16
N GLY A 110 -6.71 21.69 48.29
CA GLY A 110 -5.52 20.92 48.59
C GLY A 110 -5.79 19.44 48.35
N ALA A 111 -5.22 18.91 47.26
CA ALA A 111 -5.27 17.51 46.93
C ALA A 111 -4.63 16.74 48.08
N ARG A 112 -5.46 16.10 48.90
CA ARG A 112 -4.98 15.15 49.90
C ARG A 112 -4.17 14.10 49.16
N PRO A 113 -2.96 13.76 49.61
CA PRO A 113 -2.16 12.73 48.97
C PRO A 113 -3.01 11.45 48.96
N VAL A 114 -3.39 11.01 47.76
CA VAL A 114 -4.06 9.73 47.59
C VAL A 114 -3.07 8.69 48.08
N GLN A 115 -3.40 8.09 49.22
CA GLN A 115 -2.58 7.07 49.86
C GLN A 115 -2.70 5.80 49.02
N ILE A 116 -1.90 5.73 47.96
CA ILE A 116 -1.84 4.56 47.10
C ILE A 116 -1.28 3.42 47.97
N PRO A 117 -2.02 2.32 48.17
CA PRO A 117 -1.55 1.23 49.00
C PRO A 117 -0.26 0.68 48.38
N SER A 118 0.78 0.52 49.19
CA SER A 118 2.11 0.06 48.73
C SER A 118 2.04 -1.25 47.95
N VAL A 119 1.03 -2.08 48.22
CA VAL A 119 0.72 -3.31 47.47
C VAL A 119 0.41 -3.02 46.00
N LEU A 120 -0.33 -1.96 45.68
CA LEU A 120 -0.65 -1.59 44.30
C LEU A 120 0.59 -1.13 43.54
N VAL A 121 1.50 -0.40 44.20
CA VAL A 121 2.78 0.01 43.60
C VAL A 121 3.64 -1.21 43.26
N LEU A 122 3.71 -2.19 44.16
CA LEU A 122 4.43 -3.44 43.93
C LEU A 122 3.81 -4.27 42.79
N LEU A 123 2.48 -4.37 42.73
CA LEU A 123 1.79 -5.08 41.65
C LEU A 123 2.02 -4.42 40.28
N LEU A 124 1.92 -3.09 40.20
CA LEU A 124 2.20 -2.35 38.97
C LEU A 124 3.66 -2.50 38.55
N GLY A 125 4.59 -2.50 39.51
CA GLY A 125 6.01 -2.77 39.26
C GLY A 125 6.26 -4.16 38.66
N LEU A 126 5.67 -5.21 39.25
CA LEU A 126 5.78 -6.58 38.75
C LEU A 126 5.15 -6.75 37.36
N CYS A 127 4.00 -6.10 37.11
CA CYS A 127 3.37 -6.10 35.78
C CYS A 127 4.26 -5.42 34.73
N LEU A 128 4.91 -4.30 35.06
CA LEU A 128 5.82 -3.62 34.14
C LEU A 128 7.07 -4.47 33.85
N ILE A 129 7.66 -5.10 34.86
CA ILE A 129 8.80 -6.01 34.67
C ILE A 129 8.38 -7.19 33.79
N GLY A 130 7.23 -7.80 34.05
CA GLY A 130 6.67 -8.88 33.22
C GLY A 130 6.45 -8.45 31.77
N PHE A 131 5.91 -7.24 31.56
CA PHE A 131 5.72 -6.69 30.21
C PHE A 131 7.05 -6.42 29.49
N LEU A 132 8.09 -5.94 30.19
CA LEU A 132 9.42 -5.74 29.60
C LEU A 132 10.09 -7.07 29.23
N VAL A 133 9.97 -8.09 30.07
CA VAL A 133 10.47 -9.45 29.78
C VAL A 133 9.70 -10.04 28.59
N TRP A 134 8.37 -9.93 28.57
CA TRP A 134 7.55 -10.38 27.45
C TRP A 134 7.89 -9.66 26.15
N ARG A 135 8.09 -8.34 26.20
CA ARG A 135 8.47 -7.54 25.03
C ARG A 135 9.82 -7.97 24.48
N ARG A 136 10.81 -8.22 25.35
CA ARG A 136 12.14 -8.71 24.94
C ARG A 136 12.07 -10.10 24.32
N ALA A 137 11.32 -11.02 24.92
CA ALA A 137 11.09 -12.35 24.35
C ALA A 137 10.36 -12.30 23.00
N ARG A 138 9.45 -11.32 22.82
CA ARG A 138 8.74 -11.12 21.55
C ARG A 138 9.65 -10.55 20.45
N GLU A 139 10.68 -9.79 20.82
CA GLU A 139 11.66 -9.24 19.89
C GLU A 139 12.49 -10.39 19.29
N GLU A 140 12.92 -11.36 20.11
CA GLU A 140 13.60 -12.58 19.65
C GLU A 140 12.73 -13.45 18.73
N GLN A 141 11.44 -13.64 19.03
CA GLN A 141 10.54 -14.37 18.13
C GLN A 141 10.22 -13.63 16.82
N SER A 142 10.37 -12.30 16.79
CA SER A 142 10.12 -11.54 15.56
C SER A 142 11.21 -11.71 14.50
N GLU A 143 12.44 -12.02 14.91
CA GLU A 143 13.55 -12.29 14.00
C GLU A 143 13.42 -13.66 13.32
N GLU A 144 13.02 -14.71 14.07
CA GLU A 144 12.73 -16.02 13.47
C GLU A 144 11.52 -15.99 12.54
N ALA A 145 10.47 -15.22 12.88
CA ALA A 145 9.31 -15.05 12.02
C ALA A 145 9.63 -14.28 10.72
N ALA A 146 10.54 -13.31 10.79
CA ALA A 146 11.01 -12.56 9.61
C ALA A 146 11.83 -13.45 8.67
N HIS A 147 12.69 -14.33 9.20
CA HIS A 147 13.43 -15.30 8.41
C HIS A 147 12.53 -16.39 7.81
N THR A 148 11.41 -16.73 8.45
CA THR A 148 10.47 -17.72 7.89
C THR A 148 9.58 -17.10 6.79
N LEU A 149 9.33 -15.79 6.82
CA LEU A 149 8.53 -15.10 5.80
C LEU A 149 9.36 -14.54 4.63
N LEU A 150 10.65 -14.25 4.82
CA LEU A 150 11.60 -14.02 3.70
C LEU A 150 12.31 -15.31 3.23
N GLY A 151 12.20 -16.41 3.98
CA GLY A 151 12.90 -17.67 3.72
C GLY A 151 12.40 -18.51 2.55
N ASP A 152 11.37 -18.08 1.83
CA ASP A 152 10.95 -18.69 0.54
C ASP A 152 11.24 -17.77 -0.67
N VAL A 153 12.01 -16.68 -0.46
CA VAL A 153 12.62 -15.88 -1.55
C VAL A 153 14.15 -15.91 -1.44
N ASP A 154 14.70 -16.95 -0.80
CA ASP A 154 16.10 -17.35 -0.96
C ASP A 154 16.16 -18.78 -1.52
N GLN A 155 15.27 -19.06 -2.46
CA GLN A 155 15.58 -20.06 -3.47
C GLN A 155 16.70 -19.46 -4.33
N PRO A 156 17.88 -20.10 -4.42
CA PRO A 156 19.04 -19.50 -5.07
C PRO A 156 18.78 -19.32 -6.57
N TYR A 157 18.27 -18.16 -6.96
CA TYR A 157 18.33 -17.63 -8.31
C TYR A 157 19.75 -17.12 -8.59
N GLN A 158 20.76 -17.93 -8.29
CA GLN A 158 22.16 -17.71 -8.70
C GLN A 158 22.83 -19.06 -8.92
N SER A 159 22.66 -19.57 -10.14
CA SER A 159 23.77 -20.20 -10.90
C SER A 159 23.34 -20.71 -12.28
N ASN A 160 22.04 -20.88 -12.55
CA ASN A 160 21.57 -21.26 -13.90
C ASN A 160 21.38 -20.06 -14.83
N GLY A 161 20.82 -18.93 -14.36
CA GLY A 161 20.53 -17.80 -15.24
C GLY A 161 21.73 -17.22 -15.99
N ARG A 162 22.97 -17.33 -15.46
CA ARG A 162 24.16 -16.89 -16.20
C ARG A 162 24.62 -17.91 -17.25
N ARG A 163 24.50 -19.20 -16.97
CA ARG A 163 24.77 -20.25 -17.98
C ARG A 163 23.71 -20.26 -19.06
N ASP A 164 22.46 -19.95 -18.72
CA ASP A 164 21.36 -19.87 -19.68
C ASP A 164 21.53 -18.66 -20.61
N ILE A 165 22.07 -17.55 -20.12
CA ILE A 165 22.42 -16.39 -20.95
C ILE A 165 23.64 -16.70 -21.84
N ASP A 166 24.68 -17.34 -21.29
CA ASP A 166 25.86 -17.72 -22.08
C ASP A 166 25.52 -18.79 -23.15
N GLU A 167 24.60 -19.72 -22.86
CA GLU A 167 24.07 -20.66 -23.86
C GLU A 167 23.21 -19.95 -24.91
N ALA A 168 22.38 -18.98 -24.51
CA ALA A 168 21.58 -18.20 -25.45
C ALA A 168 22.45 -17.36 -26.40
N ILE A 169 23.55 -16.81 -25.90
CA ILE A 169 24.53 -16.06 -26.72
C ILE A 169 25.23 -17.01 -27.71
N LEU A 170 25.72 -18.17 -27.25
CA LEU A 170 26.33 -19.18 -28.12
C LEU A 170 25.35 -19.77 -29.15
N ALA A 171 24.07 -19.91 -28.79
CA ALA A 171 23.03 -20.37 -29.71
C ALA A 171 22.72 -19.31 -30.79
N ALA A 172 22.74 -18.02 -30.44
CA ALA A 172 22.56 -16.94 -31.39
C ALA A 172 23.72 -16.87 -32.41
N GLU A 173 24.97 -16.98 -31.96
CA GLU A 173 26.15 -17.01 -32.85
C GLU A 173 26.11 -18.20 -33.83
N ARG A 174 25.71 -19.39 -33.36
CA ARG A 174 25.54 -20.56 -34.25
C ARG A 174 24.46 -20.35 -35.31
N LEU A 175 23.39 -19.63 -34.97
CA LEU A 175 22.33 -19.33 -35.91
C LEU A 175 22.84 -18.37 -37.00
N GLU A 176 23.56 -17.30 -36.62
CA GLU A 176 24.17 -16.37 -37.57
C GLU A 176 25.15 -17.06 -38.54
N GLU A 177 26.02 -17.94 -38.04
CA GLU A 177 26.95 -18.72 -38.88
C GLU A 177 26.21 -19.67 -39.85
N ALA A 178 25.14 -20.32 -39.39
CA ALA A 178 24.31 -21.19 -40.24
C ALA A 178 23.61 -20.40 -41.35
N THR A 179 23.11 -19.20 -41.04
CA THR A 179 22.48 -18.31 -42.03
C THR A 179 23.51 -17.84 -43.06
N ARG A 180 24.73 -17.50 -42.63
CA ARG A 180 25.83 -17.09 -43.51
C ARG A 180 26.22 -18.18 -44.50
N MET A 181 26.37 -19.43 -44.05
CA MET A 181 26.64 -20.56 -44.96
C MET A 181 25.44 -20.92 -45.86
N GLY A 182 24.22 -20.64 -45.41
CA GLY A 182 23.01 -20.82 -46.21
C GLY A 182 22.94 -19.87 -47.42
N SER A 183 23.37 -18.61 -47.28
CA SER A 183 23.33 -17.65 -48.37
C SER A 183 24.36 -17.96 -49.47
N GLU A 184 25.56 -18.43 -49.11
CA GLU A 184 26.59 -18.80 -50.10
C GLU A 184 26.15 -19.99 -50.98
N ARG A 185 25.37 -20.93 -50.42
CA ARG A 185 24.84 -22.07 -51.19
C ARG A 185 23.69 -21.67 -52.13
N ALA A 186 22.95 -20.62 -51.81
CA ALA A 186 21.88 -20.11 -52.65
C ALA A 186 22.42 -19.40 -53.90
N GLU A 187 23.56 -18.71 -53.81
CA GLU A 187 24.17 -18.01 -54.94
C GLU A 187 24.95 -18.93 -55.87
N GLY A 188 25.53 -20.04 -55.37
CA GLY A 188 26.24 -21.03 -56.18
C GLY A 188 25.35 -21.93 -57.06
N GLY A 189 24.03 -21.96 -56.84
CA GLY A 189 23.12 -22.90 -57.49
C GLY A 189 22.57 -22.48 -58.86
N VAL A 190 22.76 -21.22 -59.27
CA VAL A 190 22.08 -20.67 -60.46
C VAL A 190 22.85 -20.90 -61.77
N TYR A 191 24.11 -21.35 -61.72
CA TYR A 191 24.98 -21.44 -62.90
C TYR A 191 25.12 -22.84 -63.56
N SER A 192 24.26 -23.82 -63.27
CA SER A 192 24.41 -25.20 -63.83
C SER A 192 23.22 -25.74 -64.63
N ARG A 193 22.30 -24.89 -65.12
CA ARG A 193 21.19 -25.35 -66.00
C ARG A 193 21.19 -24.63 -67.36
N GLY A 194 22.28 -24.81 -68.10
CA GLY A 194 22.45 -24.28 -69.46
C GLY A 194 23.07 -25.29 -70.42
N GLY A 195 22.73 -26.58 -70.29
CA GLY A 195 23.13 -27.62 -71.23
C GLY A 195 22.29 -27.53 -72.50
N ARG A 196 22.82 -26.86 -73.53
CA ARG A 196 22.29 -26.88 -74.90
C ARG A 196 22.26 -28.31 -75.43
N ALA A 197 21.08 -28.76 -75.83
CA ALA A 197 20.94 -29.88 -76.76
C ALA A 197 21.49 -29.44 -78.12
N LEU A 198 22.47 -30.19 -78.63
CA LEU A 198 22.91 -30.12 -80.02
C LEU A 198 22.09 -31.10 -80.85
N PRO A 199 21.78 -30.74 -82.11
CA PRO A 199 20.88 -31.48 -83.01
C PRO A 199 21.47 -32.79 -83.55
#